data_AF-A0A453T3D2-F1
#
_entry.id   AF-A0A453T3D2-F1
#
_cell.length_a   1.000
_cell.length_b   1.000
_cell.length_c   1.000
_cell.angle_alpha   90.00
_cell.angle_beta   90.00
_cell.angle_gamma   90.00
#
_symmetry.space_group_name_H-M   'P 1'
#
loop_
_entity.id
_entity.type
_entity.pdbx_description
1 polymer ?
#
loop_
_entity_poly.entity_id
_entity_poly.type
_entity_poly.pdbx_seq_one_letter_code
_entity_poly.pdbx_strand_id
1 'polypeptide(L)' 'MLATMSHEIRSPLSGVLSMAEILAATKLDKEQYQLLEVMLSSGDLVLQLINDILDLSKVESGI' A
#
# COMPACT_ATOMS: atom_id res chain seq x y z
N MET A 1 15.48 12.24 -3.63
CA MET A 1 14.18 12.58 -4.27
C MET A 1 13.24 11.39 -4.30
N LEU A 2 13.63 10.24 -4.85
CA LEU A 2 12.79 9.02 -4.83
C LEU A 2 12.36 8.64 -3.41
N ALA A 3 13.28 8.66 -2.43
CA ALA A 3 12.96 8.42 -1.03
C ALA A 3 11.84 9.34 -0.46
N THR A 4 11.88 10.62 -0.81
CA THR A 4 10.88 11.62 -0.38
C THR A 4 9.53 11.36 -1.05
N MET A 5 9.51 11.14 -2.37
CA MET A 5 8.30 10.81 -3.13
C MET A 5 7.65 9.51 -2.63
N SER A 6 8.46 8.47 -2.40
CA SER A 6 7.99 7.19 -1.84
C SER A 6 7.38 7.35 -0.44
N HIS A 7 7.93 8.24 0.40
CA HIS A 7 7.35 8.56 1.71
C HIS A 7 6.01 9.29 1.59
N GLU A 8 5.93 10.27 0.68
CA GLU A 8 4.70 11.01 0.40
C GLU A 8 3.59 10.15 -0.21
N ILE A 9 3.92 9.11 -0.98
CA ILE A 9 2.96 8.13 -1.50
C ILE A 9 2.57 7.10 -0.44
N ARG A 10 3.51 6.66 0.40
CA ARG A 10 3.25 5.66 1.46
C ARG A 10 2.22 6.18 2.46
N SER A 11 2.31 7.44 2.88
CA SER A 11 1.41 8.01 3.90
C SER A 11 -0.09 7.92 3.53
N PRO A 12 -0.56 8.40 2.36
CA PRO A 12 -1.97 8.27 1.98
C PRO A 12 -2.36 6.81 1.73
N LEU A 13 -1.48 5.98 1.18
CA LEU A 13 -1.75 4.55 0.96
C LEU A 13 -1.97 3.80 2.28
N SER A 14 -1.11 4.01 3.28
CA SER A 14 -1.29 3.45 4.62
C SER A 14 -2.59 3.92 5.26
N GLY A 15 -3.02 5.16 5.00
CA GLY A 15 -4.33 5.65 5.41
C GLY A 15 -5.48 4.85 4.78
N VAL A 16 -5.44 4.62 3.46
CA VAL A 16 -6.44 3.82 2.74
C VAL A 16 -6.49 2.38 3.27
N LEU A 17 -5.33 1.75 3.47
CA LEU A 17 -5.25 0.38 3.99
C LEU A 17 -5.79 0.27 5.41
N SER A 18 -5.46 1.23 6.29
CA SER A 18 -6.03 1.25 7.64
C SER A 18 -7.56 1.41 7.62
N MET A 19 -8.11 2.22 6.73
CA MET A 19 -9.56 2.33 6.58
C MET A 19 -10.18 1.04 6.02
N ALA A 20 -9.49 0.35 5.10
CA ALA A 20 -9.91 -0.94 4.58
C ALA A 20 -9.89 -2.03 5.67
N GLU A 21 -8.88 -2.05 6.54
CA GLU A 21 -8.81 -2.95 7.71
C GLU A 21 -9.94 -2.68 8.71
N ILE A 22 -10.25 -1.41 8.99
CA ILE A 22 -11.39 -1.04 9.84
C ILE A 22 -12.70 -1.50 9.18
N LEU A 23 -12.85 -1.31 7.87
CA LEU A 23 -14.03 -1.76 7.13
C LEU A 23 -14.18 -3.29 7.18
N ALA A 24 -13.07 -4.03 7.16
CA ALA A 24 -13.05 -5.49 7.28
C ALA A 24 -13.60 -5.99 8.63
N ALA A 25 -13.54 -5.15 9.67
CA ALA A 25 -14.11 -5.46 10.98
C ALA A 25 -15.61 -5.12 11.09
N THR A 26 -16.25 -4.63 10.02
CA THR A 26 -17.68 -4.31 9.98
C THR A 26 -18.52 -5.44 9.37
N LYS A 27 -19.85 -5.29 9.35
CA LYS A 27 -20.73 -6.23 8.65
C LYS A 27 -20.69 -5.93 7.15
N LEU A 28 -20.14 -6.86 6.39
CA LEU A 28 -20.05 -6.80 4.93
C LEU A 28 -20.87 -7.94 4.33
N ASP A 29 -21.53 -7.67 3.21
CA ASP A 29 -22.04 -8.74 2.36
C ASP A 29 -20.91 -9.41 1.57
N LYS A 30 -21.26 -10.48 0.84
CA LYS A 30 -20.27 -11.28 0.10
C LYS A 30 -19.55 -10.47 -0.98
N GLU A 31 -20.25 -9.60 -1.70
CA GLU A 31 -19.66 -8.83 -2.79
C GLU A 31 -18.73 -7.75 -2.22
N GLN A 32 -19.16 -7.07 -1.16
CA GLN A 32 -18.34 -6.10 -0.44
C GLN A 32 -17.06 -6.72 0.12
N TYR A 33 -17.15 -7.93 0.68
CA TYR A 33 -15.97 -8.64 1.19
C TYR A 33 -14.97 -8.96 0.07
N GLN A 34 -15.44 -9.42 -1.09
CA GLN A 34 -14.58 -9.71 -2.24
C GLN A 34 -13.90 -8.44 -2.79
N LEU A 35 -14.64 -7.33 -2.88
CA LEU A 35 -14.07 -6.03 -3.25
C LEU A 35 -13.01 -5.58 -2.26
N LEU A 36 -13.27 -5.75 -0.96
CA LEU A 36 -12.33 -5.38 0.09
C LEU A 36 -11.04 -6.22 0.07
N GLU A 37 -11.15 -7.51 -0.20
CA GLU A 37 -9.99 -8.40 -0.37
C GLU A 37 -9.10 -7.96 -1.56
N VAL A 38 -9.73 -7.58 -2.67
CA VAL A 38 -9.01 -7.01 -3.83
C VAL A 38 -8.34 -5.68 -3.47
N MET A 39 -9.00 -4.81 -2.70
CA MET A 39 -8.42 -3.54 -2.26
C MET A 39 -7.19 -3.75 -1.36
N LEU A 40 -7.28 -4.65 -0.37
CA LEU A 40 -6.19 -4.94 0.56
C LEU A 40 -4.99 -5.55 -0.18
N SER A 41 -5.22 -6.59 -0.99
CA SER A 41 -4.15 -7.23 -1.77
C SER A 41 -3.49 -6.28 -2.77
N SER A 42 -4.26 -5.37 -3.38
CA SER A 42 -3.71 -4.33 -4.26
C SER A 42 -2.85 -3.32 -3.49
N GLY A 43 -3.28 -2.92 -2.28
CA GLY A 43 -2.51 -2.01 -1.45
C GLY A 43 -1.18 -2.61 -0.98
N ASP A 44 -1.18 -3.90 -0.61
CA ASP A 44 0.04 -4.63 -0.27
C ASP A 44 1.01 -4.70 -1.45
N LEU A 45 0.50 -4.96 -2.65
CA LEU A 45 1.31 -4.96 -3.87
C LEU A 45 1.92 -3.58 -4.14
N VAL A 46 1.17 -2.50 -3.96
CA VAL A 46 1.70 -1.14 -4.13
C VAL A 46 2.78 -0.83 -3.08
N LEU A 47 2.60 -1.26 -1.82
CA LEU A 47 3.64 -1.11 -0.79
C LEU A 47 4.92 -1.86 -1.14
N GLN A 48 4.81 -3.09 -1.68
CA GLN A 48 5.96 -3.84 -2.18
C GLN A 48 6.67 -3.09 -3.31
N LEU A 49 5.94 -2.63 -4.33
CA LEU A 49 6.52 -1.86 -5.44
C LEU A 49 7.23 -0.59 -4.97
N ILE A 50 6.67 0.11 -3.98
CA ILE A 50 7.33 1.28 -3.37
C ILE A 50 8.65 0.88 -2.70
N ASN A 51 8.67 -0.24 -1.96
CA ASN A 51 9.89 -0.75 -1.33
C ASN A 51 10.93 -1.16 -2.38
N ASP A 52 10.54 -1.84 -3.45
CA ASP A 52 11.44 -2.27 -4.51
C ASP A 52 12.09 -1.07 -5.23
N ILE A 53 11.31 -0.02 -5.53
CA ILE A 53 11.82 1.22 -6.12
C ILE A 53 12.82 1.91 -5.17
N LEU A 54 12.54 1.90 -3.86
CA LEU A 54 13.44 2.46 -2.86
C LEU A 54 14.77 1.70 -2.80
N ASP A 55 14.72 0.37 -2.81
CA ASP A 55 15.92 -0.46 -2.74
C ASP A 55 16.76 -0.35 -4.02
N LEU A 56 16.12 -0.32 -5.20
CA LEU A 56 16.79 0.00 -6.46
C LEU A 56 17.50 1.36 -6.39
N SER A 57 16.82 2.38 -5.88
CA SER A 57 17.39 3.73 -5.75
C SER A 57 18.63 3.76 -4.84
N LYS A 58 18.72 2.92 -3.81
CA LYS A 58 19.91 2.84 -2.94
C LYS A 58 21.09 2.22 -3.69
N VAL A 59 20.85 1.11 -4.38
CA VAL A 59 21.86 0.41 -5.20
C VAL A 59 22.43 1.32 -6.28
N GLU A 60 21.57 2.03 -7.03
CA GLU A 60 22.01 2.97 -8.08
C GLU A 60 22.74 4.20 -7.52
N SER A 61 22.40 4.62 -6.30
CA SER A 61 23.09 5.72 -5.63
C SER A 61 24.45 5.30 -5.03
N GLY A 62 24.81 4.02 -5.11
CA GLY A 62 26.05 3.47 -4.55
C GLY A 62 26.10 3.46 -3.03
N ILE A 63 24.93 3.46 -2.38
CA ILE A 63 24.76 3.35 -0.91
C ILE A 63 24.62 1.87 -0.53
#